data_AF-A0A973CWD4-F1
#
_entry.id   AF-A0A973CWD4-F1
#
_cell.length_a   1.000
_cell.length_b   1.000
_cell.length_c   1.000
_cell.angle_alpha   90.00
_cell.angle_beta   90.00
_cell.angle_gamma   90.00
#
_symmetry.space_group_name_H-M   'P 1'
#
loop_
_entity.id
_entity.type
_entity.pdbx_description
1 polymer ?
#
loop_
_entity_poly.entity_id
_entity_poly.type
_entity_poly.pdbx_seq_one_letter_code
_entity_poly.pdbx_strand_id
1 'polypeptide(L)' 'MKDIQSVSTDMQAHTVTVTFDDEEVSMQDVLGALNDAGYTVPDYRRLEADG' A
#
# COMPACT_ATOMS: atom_id res chain seq x y z
N MET A 1 -3.12 10.22 11.05
CA MET A 1 -3.75 9.06 10.40
C MET A 1 -4.96 9.56 9.62
N LYS A 2 -4.72 10.35 8.58
CA LYS A 2 -5.77 10.96 7.75
C LYS A 2 -5.55 10.73 6.25
N ASP A 3 -4.66 9.78 5.94
CA ASP A 3 -3.95 9.71 4.64
C ASP A 3 -4.15 8.35 3.94
N ILE A 4 -4.68 7.35 4.65
CA ILE A 4 -5.02 6.03 4.10
C ILE A 4 -6.52 6.00 3.87
N GLN A 5 -6.93 5.86 2.61
CA GLN A 5 -8.33 5.83 2.21
C GLN A 5 -8.94 4.43 2.36
N SER A 6 -8.17 3.39 2.05
CA SER A 6 -8.63 1.99 2.18
C SER A 6 -7.46 1.02 2.21
N VAL A 7 -7.66 -0.11 2.91
CA VAL A 7 -6.75 -1.25 2.91
C VAL A 7 -7.56 -2.51 2.65
N SER A 8 -7.22 -3.24 1.59
CA SER A 8 -7.78 -4.55 1.26
C SER A 8 -6.68 -5.60 1.30
N THR A 9 -6.95 -6.74 1.94
CA THR A 9 -5.97 -7.83 2.10
C THR A 9 -6.51 -9.13 1.53
N ASP A 10 -5.84 -9.68 0.53
CA ASP A 10 -6.14 -10.97 -0.07
C ASP A 10 -5.17 -12.03 0.48
N MET A 11 -5.59 -12.70 1.56
CA MET A 11 -4.74 -13.68 2.25
C MET A 11 -4.43 -14.92 1.39
N GLN A 12 -5.32 -15.28 0.45
CA GLN A 12 -5.07 -16.40 -0.49
C GLN A 12 -3.98 -16.07 -1.51
N ALA A 13 -3.92 -14.82 -1.96
CA ALA A 13 -2.92 -14.33 -2.91
C ALA A 13 -1.67 -13.77 -2.22
N HIS A 14 -1.70 -13.60 -0.89
CA HIS A 14 -0.70 -12.86 -0.11
C HIS A 14 -0.47 -11.43 -0.65
N THR A 15 -1.54 -10.77 -1.09
CA THR A 15 -1.50 -9.42 -1.66
C THR A 15 -2.21 -8.44 -0.75
N VAL A 16 -1.64 -7.25 -0.59
CA VAL A 16 -2.28 -6.12 0.08
C VAL A 16 -2.44 -4.99 -0.93
N THR A 17 -3.65 -4.48 -1.05
CA THR A 17 -3.99 -3.30 -1.86
C THR A 17 -4.23 -2.14 -0.92
N VAL A 18 -3.43 -1.09 -1.06
CA VAL A 18 -3.54 0.14 -0.27
C VAL A 18 -3.97 1.26 -1.19
N THR A 19 -5.03 1.98 -0.80
CA THR A 19 -5.43 3.23 -1.43
C THR A 19 -5.03 4.36 -0.48
N PHE A 20 -4.16 5.23 -0.96
CA PHE A 20 -3.66 6.39 -0.23
C PHE A 20 -3.66 7.61 -1.14
N ASP A 21 -3.58 8.78 -0.55
CA ASP A 21 -3.44 10.03 -1.30
C ASP A 21 -1.97 10.24 -1.70
N ASP A 22 -1.66 10.17 -3.01
CA ASP A 22 -0.29 10.28 -3.54
C ASP A 22 0.25 11.72 -3.47
N GLU A 23 -0.59 12.72 -3.14
CA GLU A 23 -0.15 14.10 -2.89
C GLU A 23 0.41 14.29 -1.48
N GLU A 24 -0.07 13.51 -0.49
CA GLU A 24 0.38 13.60 0.90
C GLU A 24 1.29 12.44 1.34
N VAL A 25 1.15 11.26 0.74
CA VAL A 25 1.88 10.05 1.10
C VAL A 25 2.61 9.48 -0.10
N SER A 26 3.92 9.33 0.01
CA SER A 26 4.69 8.67 -1.04
C SER A 26 4.69 7.16 -0.85
N MET A 27 4.87 6.41 -1.94
CA MET A 27 5.00 4.95 -1.88
C MET A 27 6.15 4.50 -0.96
N GLN A 28 7.22 5.30 -0.83
CA GLN A 28 8.32 5.03 0.10
C GLN A 28 7.88 5.06 1.57
N ASP A 29 6.96 5.96 1.96
CA ASP A 29 6.41 6.01 3.31
C ASP A 29 5.56 4.77 3.60
N VAL A 30 4.76 4.33 2.63
CA VAL A 30 3.97 3.09 2.73
C VAL A 30 4.89 1.88 2.91
N LEU A 31 5.94 1.77 2.10
CA LEU A 31 6.93 0.68 2.21
C LEU A 31 7.69 0.75 3.54
N GLY A 32 8.05 1.94 4.00
CA GLY A 32 8.72 2.16 5.29
C GLY A 32 7.84 1.72 6.46
N ALA A 33 6.56 2.09 6.47
CA ALA A 33 5.61 1.68 7.48
C ALA A 33 5.38 0.16 7.50
N LEU A 34 5.32 -0.48 6.33
CA LEU A 34 5.21 -1.94 6.23
C LEU A 34 6.47 -2.63 6.75
N ASN A 35 7.66 -2.08 6.47
CA ASN A 35 8.93 -2.61 6.96
C ASN A 35 9.07 -2.47 8.48
N ASP A 36 8.70 -1.32 9.04
CA ASP A 36 8.67 -1.07 10.49
C ASP A 36 7.70 -2.04 11.20
N ALA A 37 6.57 -2.34 10.56
CA ALA A 37 5.63 -3.36 11.03
C ALA A 37 6.13 -4.82 10.88
N GLY A 38 7.32 -5.03 10.32
CA GLY A 38 7.95 -6.35 10.17
C GLY A 38 7.62 -7.09 8.86
N TYR A 39 6.98 -6.42 7.90
CA TYR A 39 6.67 -6.99 6.59
C TYR A 39 7.72 -6.63 5.55
N THR A 40 8.08 -7.60 4.70
CA THR A 40 8.96 -7.36 3.54
C THR A 40 8.11 -7.35 2.28
N VAL A 41 8.15 -6.25 1.52
CA VAL A 41 7.43 -6.11 0.24
C VAL A 41 8.45 -6.24 -0.89
N PRO A 42 8.50 -7.39 -1.60
CA PRO A 42 9.50 -7.63 -2.64
C PRO A 42 9.19 -6.93 -3.97
N ASP A 43 7.90 -6.72 -4.25
CA ASP A 43 7.42 -6.07 -5.47
C ASP A 43 6.08 -5.38 -5.17
N TYR A 44 5.82 -4.27 -5.86
CA TYR A 44 4.53 -3.59 -5.81
C TYR A 44 4.14 -3.11 -7.19
N ARG A 45 2.83 -3.12 -7.46
CA ARG A 45 2.25 -2.57 -8.68
C ARG A 45 1.27 -1.46 -8.33
N ARG A 46 1.44 -0.29 -8.94
CA ARG A 46 0.42 0.76 -8.92
C ARG A 46 -0.74 0.30 -9.82
N LEU A 47 -1.93 0.18 -9.24
CA LEU A 47 -3.14 -0.10 -10.00
C LEU A 47 -3.65 1.23 -10.54
N GLU A 48 -3.59 1.42 -11.85
CA GLU A 48 -4.29 2.54 -12.49
C GLU A 48 -5.78 2.20 -12.46
N ALA A 49 -6.62 3.14 -12.01
CA ALA A 49 -8.05 2.98 -12.14
C ALA A 49 -8.36 2.95 -13.65
N ASP A 50 -8.83 1.80 -14.15
CA ASP A 50 -9.31 1.63 -15.52
C ASP A 50 -10.38 2.70 -15.76
N GLY A 51 -10.08 3.65 -16.66
CA GLY A 51 -10.89 4.84 -16.94
C GLY A 51 -12.08 4.57 -17.83
#